data_AF-A0A836U6R8-F1
#
_entry.id   AF-A0A836U6R8-F1
#
_cell.length_a   1.000
_cell.length_b   1.000
_cell.length_c   1.000
_cell.angle_alpha   90.00
_cell.angle_beta   90.00
_cell.angle_gamma   90.00
#
_symmetry.space_group_name_H-M   'P 1'
#
loop_
_entity.id
_entity.type
_entity.pdbx_description
1 polymer ?
#
loop_
_entity_poly.entity_id
_entity_poly.type
_entity_poly.pdbx_seq_one_letter_code
_entity_poly.pdbx_strand_id
1 'polypeptide(L)'
;MRAGVYARTERGVAGVHVLGRRISRHRPMGWLRGELEELADRVLLDALAYAAATSDRPLRLALATTMEEYPDFHSGFKLFSRNIMESVFLLEPDLCDVGDTAYYRHGCEAVMTVEAHLAGAELALVNRTTLNEQPVSTFGRLDRGRLVADKIIWPCRRLGVPAHFLDQWLRNHMPRLLLPTLAPEGKRELLAIRELIAADYGLPPAAETELLVGPLFI
;
A
#
# COMPACT_ATOMS: atom_id res chain seq x y z
N MET A 1 15.79 -1.66 -14.53
CA MET A 1 16.73 -2.78 -14.78
C MET A 1 17.99 -2.69 -13.91
N ARG A 2 18.74 -1.58 -13.89
CA ARG A 2 20.00 -1.45 -13.10
C ARG A 2 19.85 -1.78 -11.60
N ALA A 3 18.78 -1.36 -10.94
CA ALA A 3 18.55 -1.69 -9.52
C ALA A 3 18.38 -3.20 -9.27
N GLY A 4 17.63 -3.90 -10.14
CA GLY A 4 17.49 -5.35 -10.04
C GLY A 4 18.81 -6.09 -10.33
N VAL A 5 19.61 -5.59 -11.27
CA VAL A 5 20.97 -6.11 -11.52
C VAL A 5 21.84 -5.93 -10.29
N TYR A 6 21.90 -4.72 -9.72
CA TYR A 6 22.66 -4.41 -8.50
C TYR A 6 22.24 -5.30 -7.32
N ALA A 7 20.93 -5.45 -7.09
CA ALA A 7 20.42 -6.32 -6.03
C ALA A 7 20.94 -7.76 -6.20
N ARG A 8 20.93 -8.27 -7.44
CA ARG A 8 21.38 -9.64 -7.72
C ARG A 8 22.90 -9.79 -7.61
N THR A 9 23.68 -8.86 -8.16
CA THR A 9 25.15 -8.99 -8.24
C THR A 9 25.84 -8.61 -6.94
N GLU A 10 25.43 -7.51 -6.31
CA GLU A 10 26.13 -6.95 -5.14
C GLU A 10 25.56 -7.42 -3.80
N ARG A 11 24.27 -7.78 -3.77
CA ARG A 11 23.59 -8.24 -2.54
C ARG A 11 23.29 -9.74 -2.55
N GLY A 12 23.50 -10.42 -3.69
CA GLY A 12 23.27 -11.86 -3.82
C GLY A 12 21.81 -12.26 -3.63
N VAL A 13 20.85 -11.36 -3.89
CA VAL A 13 19.42 -11.66 -3.65
C VAL A 13 18.93 -12.73 -4.63
N ALA A 14 18.17 -13.71 -4.12
CA ALA A 14 17.64 -14.81 -4.92
C ALA A 14 16.48 -14.37 -5.83
N GLY A 15 15.74 -13.34 -5.44
CA GLY A 15 14.63 -12.77 -6.20
C GLY A 15 14.43 -11.30 -5.85
N VAL A 16 13.99 -10.51 -6.82
CA VAL A 16 13.79 -9.07 -6.64
C VAL A 16 12.44 -8.64 -7.15
N HIS A 17 11.83 -7.72 -6.39
CA HIS A 17 10.67 -6.95 -6.79
C HIS A 17 11.07 -5.47 -6.82
N VAL A 18 11.14 -4.89 -8.01
CA VAL A 18 11.49 -3.49 -8.23
C VAL A 18 10.23 -2.65 -8.42
N LEU A 19 10.06 -1.64 -7.57
CA LEU A 19 8.98 -0.65 -7.67
C LEU A 19 9.47 0.65 -8.27
N GLY A 20 8.69 1.23 -9.17
CA GLY A 20 8.94 2.54 -9.73
C GLY A 20 8.24 3.62 -8.91
N ARG A 21 8.96 4.33 -8.04
CA ARG A 21 8.39 5.39 -7.21
C ARG A 21 8.25 6.72 -7.93
N ARG A 22 7.17 7.43 -7.62
CA ARG A 22 6.94 8.83 -8.01
C ARG A 22 7.60 9.76 -6.99
N ILE A 23 8.52 10.61 -7.44
CA ILE A 23 9.21 11.59 -6.57
C ILE A 23 8.20 12.58 -5.95
N SER A 24 7.16 12.94 -6.69
CA SER A 24 6.02 13.69 -6.17
C SER A 24 4.75 12.90 -6.44
N ARG A 25 3.98 12.61 -5.39
CA ARG A 25 2.70 11.91 -5.47
C ARG A 25 1.58 12.85 -5.94
N HIS A 26 1.56 14.06 -5.40
CA HIS A 26 0.49 15.02 -5.66
C HIS A 26 0.54 15.65 -7.05
N ARG A 27 1.71 15.82 -7.67
CA ARG A 27 1.81 16.34 -9.05
C ARG A 27 1.08 15.47 -10.10
N PRO A 28 1.32 14.15 -10.16
CA PRO A 28 0.63 13.29 -11.13
C PRO A 28 -0.80 12.90 -10.72
N MET A 29 -1.12 12.89 -9.41
CA MET A 29 -2.39 12.34 -8.91
C MET A 29 -3.36 13.39 -8.36
N GLY A 30 -2.92 14.62 -8.18
CA GLY A 30 -3.61 15.59 -7.35
C GLY A 30 -3.52 15.27 -5.86
N TRP A 31 -4.03 16.20 -5.05
CA TRP A 31 -4.00 16.13 -3.60
C TRP A 31 -4.73 14.89 -3.06
N LEU A 32 -6.03 14.79 -3.37
CA LEU A 32 -6.91 13.77 -2.80
C LEU A 32 -6.40 12.34 -3.03
N ARG A 33 -6.09 11.96 -4.27
CA ARG A 33 -5.60 10.60 -4.56
C ARG A 33 -4.22 10.37 -3.96
N GLY A 34 -3.35 11.39 -3.93
CA GLY A 34 -2.03 11.27 -3.29
C GLY A 34 -2.12 10.93 -1.81
N GLU A 35 -2.98 11.62 -1.06
CA GLU A 35 -3.19 11.38 0.37
C GLU A 35 -3.81 10.00 0.65
N LEU A 36 -4.75 9.56 -0.20
CA LEU A 36 -5.40 8.26 -0.06
C LEU A 36 -4.46 7.09 -0.38
N GLU A 37 -3.60 7.22 -1.41
CA GLU A 37 -2.56 6.22 -1.67
C GLU A 37 -1.47 6.25 -0.59
N GLU A 38 -1.18 7.40 0.02
CA GLU A 38 -0.30 7.49 1.19
C GLU A 38 -0.82 6.68 2.37
N LEU A 39 -2.10 6.82 2.73
CA LEU A 39 -2.71 6.01 3.79
C LEU A 39 -2.55 4.51 3.52
N ALA A 40 -2.88 4.08 2.30
CA ALA A 40 -2.79 2.67 1.92
C ALA A 40 -1.34 2.16 1.90
N ASP A 41 -0.37 2.95 1.42
CA ASP A 41 1.04 2.57 1.40
C ASP A 41 1.62 2.43 2.82
N ARG A 42 1.27 3.33 3.74
CA ARG A 42 1.72 3.29 5.14
C ARG A 42 1.19 2.06 5.85
N VAL A 43 -0.11 1.78 5.71
CA VAL A 43 -0.73 0.59 6.30
C VAL A 43 -0.16 -0.70 5.69
N LEU A 44 0.12 -0.72 4.38
CA LEU A 44 0.76 -1.86 3.74
C LEU A 44 2.18 -2.09 4.26
N LEU A 45 2.95 -1.03 4.54
CA LEU A 45 4.27 -1.17 5.14
C LEU A 45 4.19 -1.82 6.53
N ASP A 46 3.26 -1.38 7.38
CA ASP A 46 3.05 -1.97 8.70
C ASP A 46 2.59 -3.43 8.61
N ALA A 47 1.69 -3.75 7.67
CA ALA A 47 1.24 -5.12 7.44
C ALA A 47 2.40 -6.04 7.00
N LEU A 48 3.28 -5.57 6.13
CA LEU A 48 4.48 -6.30 5.72
C LEU A 48 5.45 -6.47 6.89
N ALA A 49 5.62 -5.45 7.75
CA ALA A 49 6.47 -5.53 8.93
C ALA A 49 5.90 -6.52 9.97
N TYR A 50 4.58 -6.54 10.16
CA TYR A 50 3.89 -7.52 11.00
C TYR A 50 4.09 -8.95 10.47
N ALA A 51 3.90 -9.17 9.17
CA ALA A 51 4.11 -10.47 8.55
C ALA A 51 5.57 -10.94 8.67
N ALA A 52 6.53 -10.03 8.49
CA ALA A 52 7.94 -10.29 8.69
C ALA A 52 8.26 -10.75 10.13
N ALA A 53 7.70 -10.05 11.13
CA ALA A 53 7.89 -10.39 12.54
C ALA A 53 7.24 -11.73 12.91
N THR A 54 6.03 -12.00 12.41
CA THR A 54 5.29 -13.24 12.72
C THR A 54 5.80 -14.47 11.97
N SER A 55 6.49 -14.29 10.84
CA SER A 55 7.08 -15.37 10.04
C SER A 55 8.57 -15.60 10.31
N ASP A 56 9.18 -14.87 11.26
CA ASP A 56 10.62 -14.89 11.55
C ASP A 56 11.49 -14.63 10.28
N ARG A 57 11.02 -13.70 9.43
CA ARG A 57 11.70 -13.30 8.19
C ARG A 57 11.77 -11.79 8.12
N PRO A 58 12.93 -11.17 8.40
CA PRO A 58 13.06 -9.72 8.44
C PRO A 58 12.62 -9.03 7.14
N LEU A 59 11.84 -7.95 7.26
CA LEU A 59 11.50 -7.09 6.13
C LEU A 59 12.74 -6.31 5.69
N ARG A 60 13.31 -6.69 4.53
CA ARG A 60 14.52 -6.05 4.00
C ARG A 60 14.17 -4.80 3.21
N LEU A 61 14.45 -3.64 3.79
CA LEU A 61 14.21 -2.33 3.16
C LEU A 61 15.50 -1.62 2.71
N ALA A 62 16.66 -2.26 2.82
CA ALA A 62 17.96 -1.65 2.52
C ALA A 62 18.11 -1.14 1.08
N LEU A 63 17.32 -1.67 0.13
CA LEU A 63 17.26 -1.21 -1.26
C LEU A 63 16.02 -0.38 -1.57
N ALA A 64 15.18 -0.12 -0.55
CA ALA A 64 13.91 0.55 -0.68
C ALA A 64 13.85 1.90 0.03
N THR A 65 14.25 1.97 1.30
CA THR A 65 14.07 3.16 2.14
C THR A 65 15.42 3.82 2.41
N THR A 66 15.89 4.66 1.49
CA THR A 66 17.08 5.50 1.71
C THR A 66 16.76 6.94 2.07
N MET A 67 15.57 7.45 1.73
CA MET A 67 15.19 8.86 1.93
C MET A 67 13.71 9.11 2.26
N GLU A 68 12.83 8.11 2.13
CA GLU A 68 11.39 8.25 2.37
C GLU A 68 10.96 7.31 3.50
N GLU A 69 9.94 7.72 4.24
CA GLU A 69 9.40 6.93 5.36
C GLU A 69 8.68 5.66 4.88
N TYR A 70 8.12 5.66 3.66
CA TYR A 70 7.33 4.53 3.15
C TYR A 70 7.40 4.41 1.61
N PRO A 71 7.42 3.18 1.04
CA PRO A 71 7.43 2.96 -0.42
C PRO A 71 6.14 3.36 -1.15
N ASP A 72 6.27 3.70 -2.43
CA ASP A 72 5.14 3.94 -3.36
C ASP A 72 4.61 2.60 -3.95
N PHE A 73 3.91 1.83 -3.11
CA PHE A 73 3.45 0.48 -3.45
C PHE A 73 2.33 0.48 -4.49
N HIS A 74 1.51 1.52 -4.53
CA HIS A 74 0.42 1.63 -5.50
C HIS A 74 0.84 2.20 -6.86
N SER A 75 2.14 2.39 -7.09
CA SER A 75 2.65 2.72 -8.40
C SER A 75 2.50 1.55 -9.39
N GLY A 76 2.01 1.82 -10.59
CA GLY A 76 1.82 0.78 -11.62
C GLY A 76 3.11 0.24 -12.26
N PHE A 77 4.30 0.73 -11.92
CA PHE A 77 5.55 0.21 -12.47
C PHE A 77 6.13 -0.85 -11.53
N LYS A 78 6.13 -2.10 -11.99
CA LYS A 78 6.66 -3.25 -11.27
C LYS A 78 7.60 -4.03 -12.19
N LEU A 79 8.73 -4.50 -11.65
CA LEU A 79 9.61 -5.45 -12.35
C LEU A 79 10.00 -6.57 -11.39
N PHE A 80 9.87 -7.81 -11.86
CA PHE A 80 10.14 -9.00 -11.07
C PHE A 80 11.29 -9.80 -11.69
N SER A 81 12.07 -10.50 -10.86
CA SER A 81 12.85 -11.62 -11.37
C SER A 81 11.93 -12.77 -11.79
N ARG A 82 12.38 -13.59 -12.74
CA ARG A 82 11.56 -14.67 -13.33
C ARG A 82 10.96 -15.60 -12.27
N ASN A 83 11.76 -16.06 -11.32
CA ASN A 83 11.32 -16.96 -10.25
C ASN A 83 10.22 -16.35 -9.37
N ILE A 84 10.30 -15.04 -9.09
CA ILE A 84 9.26 -14.33 -8.34
C ILE A 84 8.01 -14.20 -9.20
N MET A 85 8.15 -13.84 -10.47
CA MET A 85 7.02 -13.77 -11.40
C MET A 85 6.27 -15.11 -11.48
N GLU A 86 7.00 -16.22 -11.63
CA GLU A 86 6.39 -17.56 -11.66
C GLU A 86 5.65 -17.88 -10.36
N SER A 87 6.20 -17.49 -9.21
CA SER A 87 5.57 -17.69 -7.90
C SER A 87 4.33 -16.80 -7.69
N VAL A 88 4.25 -15.64 -8.33
CA VAL A 88 3.17 -14.67 -8.13
C VAL A 88 2.04 -14.86 -9.15
N PHE A 89 2.37 -15.14 -10.41
CA PHE A 89 1.41 -15.12 -11.52
C PHE A 89 0.91 -16.50 -11.96
N LEU A 90 1.56 -17.59 -11.55
CA LEU A 90 1.14 -18.96 -11.90
C LEU A 90 0.36 -19.66 -10.79
N LEU A 91 0.30 -19.09 -9.58
CA LEU A 91 -0.50 -19.62 -8.50
C LEU A 91 -1.97 -19.20 -8.66
N GLU A 92 -2.86 -20.05 -8.16
CA GLU A 92 -4.27 -19.69 -8.02
C GLU A 92 -4.40 -18.52 -7.03
N PRO A 93 -5.14 -17.44 -7.39
CA PRO A 93 -5.38 -16.32 -6.49
C PRO A 93 -6.00 -16.70 -5.16
N ASP A 94 -5.39 -16.25 -4.05
CA ASP A 94 -6.02 -16.27 -2.73
C ASP A 94 -6.79 -14.96 -2.51
N LEU A 95 -8.11 -15.05 -2.64
CA LEU A 95 -8.98 -13.89 -2.49
C LEU A 95 -9.17 -13.48 -1.02
N CYS A 96 -8.81 -14.31 -0.03
CA CYS A 96 -8.97 -13.98 1.39
C CYS A 96 -10.38 -13.43 1.74
N ASP A 97 -11.43 -14.10 1.23
CA ASP A 97 -12.84 -13.73 1.41
C ASP A 97 -13.22 -12.31 0.93
N VAL A 98 -12.42 -11.68 0.06
CA VAL A 98 -12.84 -10.49 -0.68
C VAL A 98 -13.42 -10.91 -2.03
N GLY A 99 -14.29 -10.08 -2.62
CA GLY A 99 -14.80 -10.36 -3.97
C GLY A 99 -13.74 -10.15 -5.05
N ASP A 100 -13.89 -10.82 -6.21
CA ASP A 100 -12.99 -10.72 -7.38
C ASP A 100 -12.62 -9.28 -7.75
N THR A 101 -13.60 -8.37 -7.66
CA THR A 101 -13.38 -6.96 -7.98
C THR A 101 -12.36 -6.29 -7.07
N ALA A 102 -12.39 -6.59 -5.76
CA ALA A 102 -11.45 -6.04 -4.80
C ALA A 102 -10.03 -6.59 -5.05
N TYR A 103 -9.92 -7.88 -5.38
CA TYR A 103 -8.65 -8.52 -5.69
C TYR A 103 -8.04 -8.03 -7.03
N TYR A 104 -8.72 -8.32 -8.16
CA TYR A 104 -8.13 -8.14 -9.48
C TYR A 104 -7.91 -6.67 -9.86
N ARG A 105 -8.69 -5.74 -9.29
CA ARG A 105 -8.51 -4.31 -9.53
C ARG A 105 -7.17 -3.80 -8.97
N HIS A 106 -6.67 -4.44 -7.92
CA HIS A 106 -5.37 -4.13 -7.32
C HIS A 106 -4.29 -5.18 -7.66
N GLY A 107 -4.61 -6.07 -8.61
CA GLY A 107 -3.78 -7.16 -9.12
C GLY A 107 -2.48 -6.73 -9.79
N CYS A 108 -2.27 -5.44 -10.08
CA CYS A 108 -1.00 -4.91 -10.60
C CYS A 108 -0.27 -4.00 -9.58
N GLU A 109 -0.83 -3.82 -8.38
CA GLU A 109 -0.39 -2.85 -7.37
C GLU A 109 -0.06 -3.54 -6.04
N ALA A 110 -0.99 -3.53 -5.08
CA ALA A 110 -0.80 -4.07 -3.74
C ALA A 110 -0.68 -5.60 -3.75
N VAL A 111 -1.51 -6.28 -4.56
CA VAL A 111 -1.53 -7.76 -4.63
C VAL A 111 -0.17 -8.31 -5.00
N MET A 112 0.43 -7.80 -6.09
CA MET A 112 1.74 -8.26 -6.55
C MET A 112 2.85 -7.93 -5.55
N THR A 113 2.67 -6.89 -4.75
CA THR A 113 3.65 -6.53 -3.71
C THR A 113 3.62 -7.55 -2.58
N VAL A 114 2.42 -7.89 -2.09
CA VAL A 114 2.23 -8.88 -1.03
C VAL A 114 2.68 -10.26 -1.48
N GLU A 115 2.22 -10.72 -2.65
CA GLU A 115 2.58 -12.05 -3.15
C GLU A 115 4.08 -12.16 -3.43
N ALA A 116 4.70 -11.12 -4.01
CA ALA A 116 6.15 -11.13 -4.21
C ALA A 116 6.92 -11.17 -2.89
N HIS A 117 6.45 -10.45 -1.86
CA HIS A 117 7.04 -10.51 -0.54
C HIS A 117 6.93 -11.90 0.08
N LEU A 118 5.75 -12.52 0.00
CA LEU A 118 5.52 -13.88 0.50
C LEU A 118 6.34 -14.94 -0.26
N ALA A 119 6.60 -14.70 -1.55
CA ALA A 119 7.52 -15.49 -2.37
C ALA A 119 9.02 -15.22 -2.06
N GLY A 120 9.32 -14.35 -1.10
CA GLY A 120 10.69 -14.07 -0.65
C GLY A 120 11.45 -13.06 -1.51
N ALA A 121 10.76 -12.24 -2.31
CA ALA A 121 11.40 -11.18 -3.08
C ALA A 121 11.97 -10.08 -2.16
N GLU A 122 13.17 -9.61 -2.48
CA GLU A 122 13.67 -8.38 -1.90
C GLU A 122 13.15 -7.15 -2.64
N LEU A 123 12.73 -6.14 -1.88
CA LEU A 123 12.16 -4.92 -2.41
C LEU A 123 13.26 -3.93 -2.80
N ALA A 124 13.20 -3.41 -4.03
CA ALA A 124 14.07 -2.34 -4.49
C ALA A 124 13.26 -1.18 -5.10
N LEU A 125 13.66 0.07 -4.84
CA LEU A 125 13.00 1.23 -5.43
C LEU A 125 13.84 1.86 -6.55
N VAL A 126 13.15 2.34 -7.59
CA VAL A 126 13.72 3.19 -8.63
C VAL A 126 12.84 4.41 -8.85
N ASN A 127 13.44 5.58 -9.09
CA ASN A 127 12.67 6.74 -9.54
C ASN A 127 12.12 6.46 -10.93
N ARG A 128 10.83 6.72 -11.14
CA ARG A 128 10.22 6.75 -12.48
C ARG A 128 9.79 8.15 -12.85
N THR A 129 9.88 8.45 -14.15
CA THR A 129 9.21 9.61 -14.71
C THR A 129 7.70 9.35 -14.74
N THR A 130 6.93 10.40 -14.48
CA THR A 130 5.48 10.41 -14.63
C THR A 130 5.08 11.72 -15.29
N LEU A 131 3.96 11.72 -16.02
CA LEU A 131 3.38 12.94 -16.56
C LEU A 131 2.66 13.71 -15.44
N ASN A 132 2.69 15.04 -15.52
CA ASN A 132 1.73 15.87 -14.79
C ASN A 132 0.36 15.58 -15.41
N GLU A 133 -0.62 15.28 -14.56
CA GLU A 133 -1.95 14.81 -14.97
C GLU A 133 -1.85 13.45 -15.69
N GLN A 134 -1.92 12.37 -14.92
CA GLN A 134 -2.38 11.13 -15.53
C GLN A 134 -3.85 11.32 -15.92
N PRO A 135 -4.31 10.81 -17.09
CA PRO A 135 -5.73 10.76 -17.37
C PRO A 135 -6.42 10.18 -16.15
N VAL A 136 -7.52 10.79 -15.71
CA VAL A 136 -8.41 10.22 -14.69
C VAL A 136 -9.04 8.97 -15.30
N SER A 137 -8.23 7.95 -15.53
CA SER A 137 -8.63 6.65 -16.02
C SER A 137 -9.40 6.03 -14.87
N THR A 138 -10.73 6.05 -15.01
CA THR A 138 -11.71 5.32 -14.21
C THR A 138 -11.81 5.69 -12.72
N PHE A 139 -10.79 6.27 -12.08
CA PHE A 139 -10.78 6.58 -10.63
C PHE A 139 -11.90 7.54 -10.22
N GLY A 140 -12.23 8.53 -11.06
CA GLY A 140 -13.36 9.44 -10.82
C GLY A 140 -14.75 8.84 -11.13
N ARG A 141 -14.81 7.65 -11.74
CA ARG A 141 -16.05 6.92 -12.08
C ARG A 141 -16.32 5.73 -11.14
N LEU A 142 -15.38 5.43 -10.25
CA LEU A 142 -15.45 4.31 -9.31
C LEU A 142 -15.73 4.84 -7.91
N ASP A 143 -16.31 3.98 -7.06
CA ASP A 143 -16.43 4.24 -5.63
C ASP A 143 -15.03 4.32 -5.00
N ARG A 144 -14.52 5.53 -4.89
CA ARG A 144 -13.17 5.83 -4.40
C ARG A 144 -12.95 5.34 -2.98
N GLY A 145 -13.96 5.46 -2.11
CA GLY A 145 -13.87 4.99 -0.74
C GLY A 145 -13.62 3.49 -0.70
N ARG A 146 -14.41 2.75 -1.48
CA ARG A 146 -14.24 1.30 -1.63
C ARG A 146 -12.88 0.93 -2.23
N LEU A 147 -12.42 1.65 -3.25
CA LEU A 147 -11.08 1.40 -3.84
C LEU A 147 -9.95 1.48 -2.82
N VAL A 148 -9.98 2.48 -1.94
CA VAL A 148 -8.93 2.65 -0.93
C VAL A 148 -9.07 1.61 0.18
N ALA A 149 -10.30 1.31 0.60
CA ALA A 149 -10.55 0.26 1.57
C ALA A 149 -10.04 -1.11 1.06
N ASP A 150 -10.34 -1.49 -0.18
CA ASP A 150 -9.91 -2.76 -0.77
C ASP A 150 -8.37 -2.86 -0.87
N LYS A 151 -7.67 -1.74 -1.14
CA LYS A 151 -6.20 -1.65 -1.10
C LYS A 151 -5.61 -1.95 0.28
N ILE A 152 -6.39 -1.86 1.35
CA ILE A 152 -5.96 -2.10 2.73
C ILE A 152 -6.45 -3.47 3.22
N ILE A 153 -7.73 -3.79 2.99
CA ILE A 153 -8.39 -4.99 3.50
C ILE A 153 -7.70 -6.25 2.99
N TRP A 154 -7.56 -6.40 1.66
CA TRP A 154 -7.01 -7.63 1.11
C TRP A 154 -5.57 -7.88 1.58
N PRO A 155 -4.62 -6.91 1.51
CA PRO A 155 -3.28 -7.14 2.04
C PRO A 155 -3.25 -7.52 3.51
N CYS A 156 -4.05 -6.86 4.35
CA CYS A 156 -4.10 -7.17 5.77
C CYS A 156 -4.62 -8.59 6.02
N ARG A 157 -5.68 -9.02 5.32
CA ARG A 157 -6.18 -10.41 5.44
C ARG A 157 -5.14 -11.42 4.96
N ARG A 158 -4.55 -11.16 3.79
CA ARG A 158 -3.54 -12.04 3.18
C ARG A 158 -2.31 -12.22 4.05
N LEU A 159 -1.92 -11.18 4.77
CA LEU A 159 -0.78 -11.14 5.69
C LEU A 159 -1.15 -11.55 7.13
N GLY A 160 -2.41 -11.97 7.39
CA GLY A 160 -2.85 -12.46 8.69
C GLY A 160 -2.86 -11.40 9.79
N VAL A 161 -3.09 -10.13 9.44
CA VAL A 161 -3.10 -9.01 10.38
C VAL A 161 -4.34 -9.10 11.29
N PRO A 162 -4.20 -9.05 12.62
CA PRO A 162 -5.35 -8.97 13.51
C PRO A 162 -6.02 -7.59 13.47
N ALA A 163 -7.35 -7.54 13.65
CA ALA A 163 -8.15 -6.32 13.59
C ALA A 163 -7.62 -5.19 14.50
N HIS A 164 -7.14 -5.50 15.70
CA HIS A 164 -6.63 -4.49 16.63
C HIS A 164 -5.33 -3.82 16.16
N PHE A 165 -4.49 -4.51 15.36
CA PHE A 165 -3.34 -3.88 14.73
C PHE A 165 -3.78 -2.91 13.64
N LEU A 166 -4.69 -3.34 12.76
CA LEU A 166 -5.21 -2.49 11.69
C LEU A 166 -5.91 -1.24 12.25
N ASP A 167 -6.74 -1.38 13.30
CA ASP A 167 -7.37 -0.24 13.98
C ASP A 167 -6.31 0.75 14.49
N GLN A 168 -5.27 0.25 15.16
CA GLN A 168 -4.21 1.09 15.68
C GLN A 168 -3.41 1.78 14.56
N TRP A 169 -3.13 1.10 13.45
CA TRP A 169 -2.43 1.72 12.32
C TRP A 169 -3.25 2.81 11.65
N LEU A 170 -4.56 2.63 11.51
CA LEU A 170 -5.45 3.69 11.03
C LEU A 170 -5.42 4.90 11.96
N ARG A 171 -5.50 4.69 13.28
CA ARG A 171 -5.36 5.74 14.30
C ARG A 171 -4.00 6.44 14.26
N ASN A 172 -2.95 5.73 13.91
CA ASN A 172 -1.61 6.31 13.78
C ASN A 172 -1.44 7.14 12.51
N HIS A 173 -2.01 6.70 11.38
CA HIS A 173 -1.72 7.28 10.07
C HIS A 173 -2.74 8.31 9.60
N MET A 174 -4.03 8.13 9.88
CA MET A 174 -5.07 9.06 9.45
C MET A 174 -4.85 10.50 9.95
N PRO A 175 -4.43 10.75 11.20
CA PRO A 175 -4.16 12.12 11.68
C PRO A 175 -2.92 12.77 11.03
N ARG A 176 -2.05 11.98 10.38
CA ARG A 176 -0.80 12.45 9.78
C ARG A 176 -0.98 12.93 8.34
N LEU A 177 -2.10 12.58 7.73
CA LEU A 177 -2.47 13.05 6.41
C LEU A 177 -2.79 14.55 6.48
N LEU A 178 -2.56 15.24 5.38
CA LEU A 178 -2.99 16.62 5.19
C LEU A 178 -4.45 16.70 4.75
N LEU A 179 -5.04 15.59 4.26
CA LEU A 179 -6.43 15.54 3.81
C LEU A 179 -7.48 16.06 4.83
N PRO A 180 -7.37 15.80 6.16
CA PRO A 180 -8.28 16.37 7.16
C PRO A 180 -8.31 17.90 7.21
N THR A 181 -7.28 18.59 6.69
CA THR A 181 -7.24 20.06 6.62
C THR A 181 -8.23 20.62 5.60
N LEU A 182 -8.67 19.81 4.62
CA LEU A 182 -9.79 20.12 3.74
C LEU A 182 -11.11 19.82 4.47
N ALA A 183 -11.49 20.69 5.40
CA ALA A 183 -12.67 20.48 6.22
C ALA A 183 -13.95 21.08 5.59
N PRO A 184 -15.09 20.35 5.57
CA PRO A 184 -15.30 19.02 6.14
C PRO A 184 -15.05 17.83 5.19
N GLU A 185 -14.82 18.05 3.89
CA GLU A 185 -14.82 17.02 2.85
C GLU A 185 -13.77 15.92 3.08
N GLY A 186 -12.52 16.30 3.35
CA GLY A 186 -11.42 15.37 3.54
C GLY A 186 -11.58 14.52 4.80
N LYS A 187 -12.16 15.09 5.87
CA LYS A 187 -12.54 14.34 7.06
C LYS A 187 -13.61 13.29 6.75
N ARG A 188 -14.68 13.69 6.07
CA ARG A 188 -15.77 12.79 5.67
C ARG A 188 -15.27 11.63 4.81
N GLU A 189 -14.35 11.92 3.89
CA GLU A 189 -13.73 10.90 3.03
C GLU A 189 -12.98 9.84 3.85
N LEU A 190 -12.12 10.28 4.77
CA LEU A 190 -11.32 9.37 5.60
C LEU A 190 -12.17 8.55 6.55
N LEU A 191 -13.20 9.14 7.16
CA LEU A 191 -14.15 8.43 8.00
C LEU A 191 -14.94 7.39 7.18
N ALA A 192 -15.40 7.73 5.98
CA ALA A 192 -16.11 6.78 5.12
C ALA A 192 -15.24 5.57 4.74
N ILE A 193 -13.96 5.80 4.42
CA ILE A 193 -13.00 4.72 4.15
C ILE A 193 -12.81 3.85 5.39
N ARG A 194 -12.63 4.47 6.56
CA ARG A 194 -12.54 3.74 7.83
C ARG A 194 -13.77 2.87 8.00
N GLU A 195 -14.99 3.40 7.89
CA GLU A 195 -16.22 2.62 8.11
C GLU A 195 -16.33 1.41 7.19
N LEU A 196 -15.90 1.52 5.93
CA LEU A 196 -15.82 0.37 5.02
C LEU A 196 -14.84 -0.70 5.52
N ILE A 197 -13.66 -0.29 6.01
CA ILE A 197 -12.68 -1.20 6.61
C ILE A 197 -13.24 -1.80 7.90
N ALA A 198 -13.92 -1.02 8.74
CA ALA A 198 -14.52 -1.49 9.98
C ALA A 198 -15.59 -2.56 9.73
N ALA A 199 -16.45 -2.34 8.73
CA ALA A 199 -17.46 -3.31 8.33
C ALA A 199 -16.85 -4.63 7.83
N ASP A 200 -15.78 -4.57 7.03
CA ASP A 200 -15.17 -5.78 6.46
C ASP A 200 -14.17 -6.47 7.40
N TYR A 201 -13.57 -5.76 8.34
CA TYR A 201 -12.48 -6.25 9.19
C TYR A 201 -12.86 -6.39 10.68
N GLY A 202 -14.06 -5.94 11.06
CA GLY A 202 -14.55 -6.02 12.44
C GLY A 202 -13.83 -5.06 13.39
N LEU A 203 -13.54 -3.83 12.95
CA LEU A 203 -12.87 -2.84 13.80
C LEU A 203 -13.85 -2.27 14.84
N PRO A 204 -13.40 -1.96 16.07
CA PRO A 204 -14.26 -1.34 17.08
C PRO A 204 -14.66 0.08 16.65
N PRO A 205 -15.79 0.64 17.15
CA PRO A 205 -16.11 2.04 16.97
C PRO A 205 -15.00 2.97 17.46
N ALA A 206 -14.84 4.12 16.83
CA ALA A 206 -13.86 5.14 17.24
C ALA A 206 -14.47 6.53 17.06
N ALA A 207 -14.12 7.45 17.95
CA ALA A 207 -14.54 8.84 17.81
C ALA A 207 -13.74 9.54 16.71
N GLU A 208 -14.35 10.52 16.03
CA GLU A 208 -13.65 11.33 15.01
C GLU A 208 -12.36 11.94 15.56
N THR A 209 -12.38 12.41 16.81
CA THR A 209 -11.22 13.00 17.48
C THR A 209 -10.06 12.04 17.62
N GLU A 210 -10.32 10.75 17.81
CA GLU A 210 -9.28 9.72 17.93
C GLU A 210 -8.67 9.36 16.57
N LEU A 211 -9.41 9.57 15.48
CA LEU A 211 -8.99 9.19 14.13
C LEU A 211 -8.33 10.34 13.36
N LEU A 212 -8.71 11.60 13.64
CA LEU A 212 -8.35 12.73 12.79
C LEU A 212 -7.61 13.86 13.51
N VAL A 213 -7.54 13.86 14.85
CA VAL A 213 -6.77 14.88 15.59
C VAL A 213 -5.35 14.37 15.79
N GLY A 214 -4.40 15.04 15.15
CA GLY A 214 -2.98 14.75 15.22
C GLY A 214 -2.15 15.98 15.57
N PRO A 215 -0.85 15.82 15.82
CA PRO A 215 0.05 16.95 16.03
C PRO A 215 0.08 17.84 14.79
N LEU A 216 0.00 19.16 15.01
CA LEU A 216 0.05 20.19 13.95
C LEU A 216 1.37 20.22 13.17
N PHE A 217 2.42 19.61 13.72
CA PHE A 217 3.75 19.49 13.12
C PHE A 217 4.20 18.03 13.23
N ILE A 218 4.54 17.44 12.08
CA ILE A 218 5.20 16.13 11.93
C ILE A 218 6.47 16.37 11.13
#